data_AF-A0A059FMF9-F1
#
_entry.id   AF-A0A059FMF9-F1
#
_cell.length_a   1.000
_cell.length_b   1.000
_cell.length_c   1.000
_cell.angle_alpha   90.00
_cell.angle_beta   90.00
_cell.angle_gamma   90.00
#
_symmetry.space_group_name_H-M   'P 1'
#
loop_
_entity.id
_entity.type
_entity.pdbx_description
1 polymer ?
#
loop_
_entity_poly.entity_id
_entity_poly.type
_entity_poly.pdbx_seq_one_letter_code
_entity_poly.pdbx_strand_id
1 'polypeptide(L)'
;MTGPKRELIMERAAALWAFVALVMLAACDQSSGPLVPPLGTRVPVETAEDALPPGRMLIPRMSRACNMPAPSAEAQVLAIIAGRGNAVSNIAVTGVDNETTAATIFIEAGEAPVYLFALNGSAMVWNVTGATERVERLVIQPPSEREGPGVGVAGLPSKKVSALTADACGGAYSYTQGEAMAQLEKLRSVLRRPDLLVIGLDSLGTANAPSGTPGPGNRAGAGPMIEGGGGTYVIQDGKPKRINKRGRNFPDRQFKRFYPAGVVMLDPGAVVSTRPVAVYDVLPGQAGLLQLLGAGLITFRPDGAYLIEGSIPGIPTGLAGAHRVDFVLKDGAPKPKGNIGHSSLFDEMTGTCLDGLCKSLEDMSKMR
;
A
#
# COMPACT_ATOMS: atom_id res chain seq x y z
N MET A 1 52.10 39.38 13.07
CA MET A 1 50.66 39.11 13.35
C MET A 1 50.39 37.62 13.12
N THR A 2 50.80 36.81 14.08
CA THR A 2 50.64 35.35 14.08
C THR A 2 49.95 35.02 15.39
N GLY A 3 48.62 34.92 15.33
CA GLY A 3 47.78 34.82 16.52
C GLY A 3 46.76 33.68 16.40
N PRO A 4 46.34 33.13 17.55
CA PRO A 4 45.47 31.93 17.70
C PRO A 4 44.09 32.04 17.02
N LYS A 5 43.75 33.18 16.42
CA LYS A 5 42.52 33.37 15.65
C LYS A 5 42.51 32.65 14.30
N ARG A 6 43.67 32.35 13.69
CA ARG A 6 43.71 31.65 12.39
C ARG A 6 43.38 30.16 12.51
N GLU A 7 43.76 29.54 13.62
CA GLU A 7 43.53 28.12 13.88
C GLU A 7 42.04 27.83 14.11
N LEU A 8 41.39 28.67 14.93
CA LEU A 8 39.95 28.55 15.21
C LEU A 8 39.06 28.78 13.97
N ILE A 9 39.52 29.58 13.00
CA ILE A 9 38.79 29.81 11.74
C ILE A 9 38.94 28.60 10.81
N MET A 10 40.11 27.96 10.76
CA MET A 10 40.33 26.76 9.95
C MET A 10 39.58 25.54 10.50
N GLU A 11 39.52 25.36 11.82
CA GLU A 11 38.74 24.27 12.44
C GLU A 11 37.25 24.42 12.17
N ARG A 12 36.70 25.64 12.28
CA ARG A 12 35.28 25.91 11.99
C ARG A 12 34.96 25.74 10.51
N ALA A 13 35.88 26.11 9.61
CA ALA A 13 35.71 25.87 8.18
C ALA A 13 35.72 24.37 7.86
N ALA A 14 36.63 23.59 8.44
CA ALA A 14 36.69 22.15 8.26
C ALA A 14 35.44 21.44 8.79
N ALA A 15 34.93 21.84 9.97
CA ALA A 15 33.69 21.32 10.53
C ALA A 15 32.46 21.67 9.66
N LEU A 16 32.41 22.88 9.11
CA LEU A 16 31.34 23.30 8.20
C LEU A 16 31.38 22.50 6.88
N TRP A 17 32.57 22.29 6.31
CA TRP A 17 32.73 21.48 5.10
C TRP A 17 32.39 20.00 5.33
N ALA A 18 32.77 19.44 6.48
CA ALA A 18 32.39 18.08 6.86
C ALA A 18 30.87 17.93 7.03
N PHE A 19 30.21 18.90 7.66
CA PHE A 19 28.76 18.92 7.81
C PHE A 19 28.04 19.06 6.47
N VAL A 20 28.51 19.96 5.58
CA VAL A 20 27.96 20.11 4.22
C VAL A 20 28.15 18.84 3.39
N ALA A 21 29.32 18.19 3.49
CA ALA A 21 29.56 16.91 2.80
C ALA A 21 28.66 15.79 3.33
N LEU A 22 28.44 15.72 4.65
CA LEU A 22 27.54 14.74 5.27
C LEU A 22 26.07 14.96 4.86
N VAL A 23 25.62 16.21 4.81
CA VAL A 23 24.27 16.58 4.34
C VAL A 23 24.10 16.29 2.85
N MET A 24 25.11 16.56 2.03
CA MET A 24 25.09 16.23 0.60
C MET A 24 25.09 14.72 0.35
N LEU A 25 25.88 13.95 1.11
CA LEU A 25 25.89 12.48 1.00
C LEU A 25 24.57 11.86 1.46
N ALA A 26 23.94 12.38 2.52
CA ALA A 26 22.62 11.94 2.96
C ALA A 26 21.49 12.31 1.98
N ALA A 27 21.65 13.39 1.21
CA ALA A 27 20.68 13.83 0.21
C ALA A 27 20.80 13.07 -1.13
N CYS A 28 21.93 12.41 -1.41
CA CYS A 28 22.15 11.72 -2.69
C CYS A 28 21.63 10.27 -2.74
N ASP A 29 21.17 9.68 -1.64
CA ASP A 29 20.88 8.24 -1.57
C ASP A 29 19.38 7.85 -1.60
N GLN A 30 18.45 8.82 -1.70
CA GLN A 30 17.02 8.53 -1.48
C GLN A 30 16.13 8.33 -2.72
N SER A 31 16.62 8.41 -3.96
CA SER A 31 15.67 8.50 -5.10
C SER A 31 15.90 7.62 -6.34
N SER A 32 16.69 6.55 -6.28
CA SER A 32 17.00 5.75 -7.48
C SER A 32 16.47 4.32 -7.50
N GLY A 33 15.73 3.90 -6.45
CA GLY A 33 15.12 2.58 -6.40
C GLY A 33 14.04 2.36 -7.48
N PRO A 34 13.79 1.10 -7.87
CA PRO A 34 12.68 0.78 -8.78
C PRO A 34 11.34 1.14 -8.13
N LEU A 35 10.38 1.58 -8.96
CA LEU A 35 9.05 2.03 -8.51
C LEU A 35 8.27 0.96 -7.73
N VAL A 36 8.51 -0.30 -8.07
CA VAL A 36 8.01 -1.49 -7.36
C VAL A 36 9.18 -2.41 -7.07
N PRO A 37 9.16 -3.12 -5.93
CA PRO A 37 10.19 -4.10 -5.63
C PRO A 37 10.19 -5.21 -6.70
N PRO A 38 11.36 -5.76 -7.08
CA PRO A 38 11.44 -6.87 -8.02
C PRO A 38 10.54 -8.06 -7.64
N LEU A 39 10.15 -8.86 -8.64
CA LEU A 39 9.39 -10.08 -8.41
C LEU A 39 10.11 -11.00 -7.41
N GLY A 40 9.37 -11.57 -6.46
CA GLY A 40 9.93 -12.43 -5.42
C GLY A 40 10.68 -11.71 -4.29
N THR A 41 10.71 -10.37 -4.29
CA THR A 41 11.26 -9.61 -3.15
C THR A 41 10.43 -9.89 -1.91
N ARG A 42 11.08 -10.42 -0.87
CA ARG A 42 10.47 -10.67 0.44
C ARG A 42 11.15 -9.79 1.47
N VAL A 43 10.36 -9.24 2.39
CA VAL A 43 10.92 -8.64 3.61
C VAL A 43 11.51 -9.79 4.42
N PRO A 44 12.81 -9.75 4.78
CA PRO A 44 13.35 -10.72 5.72
C PRO A 44 12.51 -10.69 6.99
N VAL A 45 11.99 -11.84 7.40
CA VAL A 45 11.33 -11.94 8.70
C VAL A 45 12.42 -11.77 9.73
N GLU A 46 12.38 -10.71 10.53
CA GLU A 46 13.29 -10.60 11.67
C GLU A 46 12.92 -11.72 12.63
N THR A 47 13.74 -12.78 12.63
CA THR A 47 13.63 -13.88 13.58
C THR A 47 14.07 -13.37 14.95
N ALA A 48 13.23 -12.59 15.62
CA ALA A 48 13.33 -12.50 17.07
C ALA A 48 13.09 -13.91 17.62
N GLU A 49 13.96 -14.40 18.51
CA GLU A 49 13.94 -15.77 19.06
C GLU A 49 12.59 -16.16 19.71
N ASP A 50 11.73 -15.17 20.02
CA ASP A 50 10.39 -15.35 20.58
C ASP A 50 9.25 -14.93 19.62
N ALA A 51 9.54 -14.62 18.34
CA ALA A 51 8.52 -14.24 17.37
C ALA A 51 7.62 -15.44 17.04
N LEU A 52 6.31 -15.27 17.29
CA LEU A 52 5.30 -16.21 16.80
C LEU A 52 5.48 -16.40 15.28
N PRO A 53 5.21 -17.62 14.74
CA PRO A 53 5.25 -17.87 13.31
C PRO A 53 4.47 -16.79 12.54
N PRO A 54 4.96 -16.33 11.37
CA PRO A 54 4.32 -15.28 10.60
C PRO A 54 2.83 -15.57 10.38
N GLY A 55 1.99 -14.56 10.57
CA GLY A 55 0.53 -14.67 10.43
C GLY A 55 -0.23 -15.24 11.64
N ARG A 56 0.40 -15.40 12.83
CA ARG A 56 -0.28 -15.85 14.06
C ARG A 56 -0.65 -14.76 15.07
N MET A 57 -0.23 -13.51 14.87
CA MET A 57 -0.65 -12.41 15.74
C MET A 57 -2.08 -11.99 15.41
N LEU A 58 -3.03 -12.78 15.91
CA LEU A 58 -4.44 -12.48 15.77
C LEU A 58 -4.86 -11.40 16.77
N ILE A 59 -5.80 -10.56 16.35
CA ILE A 59 -6.42 -9.58 17.23
C ILE A 59 -7.28 -10.34 18.27
N PRO A 60 -6.98 -10.20 19.57
CA PRO A 60 -7.52 -11.09 20.60
C PRO A 60 -9.00 -10.85 20.93
N ARG A 61 -9.59 -9.72 20.51
CA ARG A 61 -10.99 -9.37 20.80
C ARG A 61 -11.67 -8.77 19.58
N MET A 62 -12.78 -9.40 19.19
CA MET A 62 -13.76 -8.87 18.25
C MET A 62 -15.07 -8.59 18.98
N SER A 63 -15.46 -7.32 19.10
CA SER A 63 -16.76 -6.94 19.67
C SER A 63 -17.84 -6.97 18.59
N ARG A 64 -19.00 -7.60 18.86
CA ARG A 64 -20.13 -7.71 17.92
C ARG A 64 -20.98 -6.44 17.81
N ALA A 65 -20.86 -5.54 18.79
CA ALA A 65 -21.58 -4.28 18.82
C ALA A 65 -20.59 -3.13 18.57
N CYS A 66 -21.10 -1.93 18.28
CA CYS A 66 -20.31 -0.70 18.37
C CYS A 66 -20.01 -0.39 19.85
N ASN A 67 -19.21 -1.25 20.46
CA ASN A 67 -18.78 -1.20 21.83
C ASN A 67 -17.26 -1.40 21.83
N MET A 68 -16.57 -0.37 22.29
CA MET A 68 -15.13 -0.23 22.26
C MET A 68 -14.65 0.29 23.63
N PRO A 69 -13.42 -0.03 24.06
CA PRO A 69 -12.89 0.49 25.31
C PRO A 69 -12.91 2.03 25.30
N ALA A 70 -13.38 2.66 26.37
CA ALA A 70 -13.34 4.11 26.47
C ALA A 70 -11.88 4.61 26.50
N PRO A 71 -11.56 5.73 25.83
CA PRO A 71 -10.26 6.39 25.94
C PRO A 71 -10.04 6.93 27.36
N SER A 72 -8.78 7.14 27.75
CA SER A 72 -8.47 7.92 28.96
C SER A 72 -8.98 9.36 28.84
N ALA A 73 -9.14 10.04 29.98
CA ALA A 73 -9.60 11.43 29.99
C ALA A 73 -8.59 12.39 29.34
N GLU A 74 -7.30 12.06 29.43
CA GLU A 74 -6.18 12.83 28.91
C GLU A 74 -5.86 12.50 27.45
N ALA A 75 -6.38 11.38 26.92
CA ALA A 75 -6.09 10.94 25.58
C ALA A 75 -6.61 11.93 24.54
N GLN A 76 -5.84 12.19 23.49
CA GLN A 76 -6.32 12.87 22.28
C GLN A 76 -6.94 11.82 21.35
N VAL A 77 -8.16 12.05 20.88
CA VAL A 77 -8.95 11.02 20.19
C VAL A 77 -9.18 11.41 18.74
N LEU A 78 -8.79 10.51 17.83
CA LEU A 78 -8.97 10.66 16.40
C LEU A 78 -9.68 9.43 15.82
N ALA A 79 -10.76 9.67 15.07
CA ALA A 79 -11.31 8.67 14.17
C ALA A 79 -10.83 8.90 12.74
N ILE A 80 -10.40 7.82 12.09
CA ILE A 80 -9.89 7.80 10.72
C ILE A 80 -10.80 6.88 9.92
N ILE A 81 -11.36 7.39 8.84
CA ILE A 81 -12.27 6.66 7.96
C ILE A 81 -11.65 6.67 6.57
N ALA A 82 -11.26 5.49 6.10
CA ALA A 82 -10.60 5.34 4.81
C ALA A 82 -11.37 4.36 3.93
N GLY A 83 -11.76 4.79 2.73
CA GLY A 83 -12.34 3.89 1.72
C GLY A 83 -11.33 2.83 1.28
N ARG A 84 -10.13 3.28 0.89
CA ARG A 84 -8.96 2.42 0.58
C ARG A 84 -7.64 3.10 0.90
N GLY A 85 -6.55 2.35 0.77
CA GLY A 85 -5.20 2.85 0.90
C GLY A 85 -4.64 3.34 -0.43
N ASN A 86 -3.80 4.36 -0.37
CA ASN A 86 -3.05 4.89 -1.52
C ASN A 86 -1.72 4.15 -1.77
N ALA A 87 -1.45 3.07 -1.06
CA ALA A 87 -0.33 2.18 -1.34
C ALA A 87 -0.79 0.72 -1.51
N VAL A 88 -0.02 -0.06 -2.26
CA VAL A 88 -0.18 -1.51 -2.33
C VAL A 88 0.56 -2.16 -1.17
N SER A 89 -0.05 -3.13 -0.51
CA SER A 89 0.61 -3.96 0.51
C SER A 89 1.30 -5.16 -0.13
N ASN A 90 2.50 -5.52 0.35
CA ASN A 90 3.16 -6.78 -0.01
C ASN A 90 2.56 -8.01 0.68
N ILE A 91 1.67 -7.80 1.65
CA ILE A 91 0.97 -8.85 2.38
C ILE A 91 -0.54 -8.76 2.19
N ALA A 92 -1.19 -9.91 2.22
CA ALA A 92 -2.63 -10.09 2.14
C ALA A 92 -3.23 -10.35 3.52
N VAL A 93 -4.34 -9.68 3.84
CA VAL A 93 -5.13 -9.91 5.07
C VAL A 93 -6.49 -10.57 4.79
N THR A 94 -6.84 -10.76 3.52
CA THR A 94 -8.05 -11.43 3.03
C THR A 94 -7.74 -12.59 2.07
N GLY A 95 -6.50 -13.10 2.11
CA GLY A 95 -6.00 -14.11 1.17
C GLY A 95 -5.38 -13.50 -0.10
N VAL A 96 -4.49 -14.24 -0.74
CA VAL A 96 -3.66 -13.74 -1.87
C VAL A 96 -4.43 -13.50 -3.16
N ASP A 97 -5.67 -13.99 -3.26
CA ASP A 97 -6.54 -13.77 -4.41
C ASP A 97 -7.29 -12.44 -4.35
N ASN A 98 -7.11 -11.66 -3.29
CA ASN A 98 -7.77 -10.37 -3.09
C ASN A 98 -6.72 -9.27 -2.90
N GLU A 99 -6.98 -8.06 -3.38
CA GLU A 99 -6.10 -6.92 -3.13
C GLU A 99 -6.13 -6.52 -1.65
N THR A 100 -4.95 -6.25 -1.08
CA THR A 100 -4.81 -5.56 0.20
C THR A 100 -4.04 -4.27 -0.05
N THR A 101 -4.62 -3.15 0.36
CA THR A 101 -3.97 -1.83 0.29
C THR A 101 -3.31 -1.48 1.62
N ALA A 102 -2.54 -0.39 1.68
CA ALA A 102 -1.94 0.11 2.89
C ALA A 102 -2.09 1.63 3.02
N ALA A 103 -2.20 2.08 4.27
CA ALA A 103 -2.14 3.48 4.66
C ALA A 103 -1.29 3.64 5.92
N THR A 104 -0.68 4.82 6.09
CA THR A 104 0.17 5.13 7.24
C THR A 104 -0.59 5.99 8.25
N ILE A 105 -0.49 5.64 9.53
CA ILE A 105 -0.84 6.54 10.63
C ILE A 105 0.48 7.00 11.25
N PHE A 106 0.82 8.27 11.07
CA PHE A 106 2.00 8.86 11.68
C PHE A 106 1.62 9.48 13.02
N ILE A 107 2.14 8.93 14.11
CA ILE A 107 1.92 9.46 15.46
C ILE A 107 2.91 10.60 15.69
N GLU A 108 2.37 11.81 15.79
CA GLU A 108 3.11 13.03 16.06
C GLU A 108 3.78 12.95 17.45
N ALA A 109 4.86 13.68 17.67
CA ALA A 109 5.47 13.79 19.00
C ALA A 109 4.53 14.53 19.98
N GLY A 110 4.65 14.22 21.27
CA GLY A 110 3.89 14.88 22.34
C GLY A 110 3.73 14.03 23.59
N GLU A 111 3.19 14.61 24.65
CA GLU A 111 3.09 13.96 25.96
C GLU A 111 1.74 13.25 26.19
N ALA A 112 0.66 13.77 25.61
CA ALA A 112 -0.67 13.22 25.82
C ALA A 112 -0.82 11.85 25.12
N PRO A 113 -1.53 10.87 25.71
CA PRO A 113 -1.85 9.62 25.04
C PRO A 113 -2.68 9.86 23.77
N VAL A 114 -2.60 8.96 22.80
CA VAL A 114 -3.40 9.01 21.57
C VAL A 114 -4.29 7.77 21.51
N TYR A 115 -5.59 8.00 21.35
CA TYR A 115 -6.57 6.96 21.10
C TYR A 115 -7.05 7.06 19.65
N LEU A 116 -7.01 5.94 18.95
CA LEU A 116 -7.35 5.87 17.53
C LEU A 116 -8.55 4.95 17.31
N PHE A 117 -9.45 5.40 16.47
CA PHE A 117 -10.49 4.57 15.87
C PHE A 117 -10.31 4.57 14.35
N ALA A 118 -10.23 3.41 13.71
CA ALA A 118 -10.06 3.30 12.27
C ALA A 118 -11.18 2.48 11.63
N LEU A 119 -11.84 3.06 10.63
CA LEU A 119 -12.87 2.42 9.81
C LEU A 119 -12.33 2.21 8.39
N ASN A 120 -12.49 0.98 7.89
CA ASN A 120 -12.00 0.58 6.59
C ASN A 120 -13.16 0.33 5.61
N GLY A 121 -13.04 0.85 4.39
CA GLY A 121 -13.95 0.57 3.28
C GLY A 121 -13.49 -0.58 2.38
N SER A 122 -12.26 -1.08 2.58
CA SER A 122 -11.68 -2.23 1.88
C SER A 122 -10.58 -2.92 2.69
N ALA A 123 -10.17 -4.11 2.26
CA ALA A 123 -9.06 -4.84 2.86
C ALA A 123 -7.76 -4.00 2.87
N MET A 124 -7.24 -3.74 4.07
CA MET A 124 -6.13 -2.80 4.27
C MET A 124 -5.23 -3.18 5.45
N VAL A 125 -3.96 -2.81 5.35
CA VAL A 125 -3.04 -2.74 6.49
C VAL A 125 -2.76 -1.29 6.91
N TRP A 126 -2.91 -1.01 8.19
CA TRP A 126 -2.51 0.23 8.83
C TRP A 126 -1.04 0.13 9.28
N ASN A 127 -0.15 0.91 8.66
CA ASN A 127 1.23 1.03 9.09
C ASN A 127 1.36 2.18 10.10
N VAL A 128 1.54 1.88 11.38
CA VAL A 128 1.63 2.90 12.43
C VAL A 128 3.09 3.21 12.74
N THR A 129 3.46 4.48 12.63
CA THR A 129 4.86 4.95 12.76
C THR A 129 4.96 6.21 13.61
N GLY A 130 6.16 6.69 13.91
CA GLY A 130 6.37 7.87 14.75
C GLY A 130 6.40 7.52 16.24
N ALA A 131 5.79 8.37 17.07
CA ALA A 131 5.74 8.25 18.53
C ALA A 131 4.72 7.19 19.01
N THR A 132 4.88 5.93 18.56
CA THR A 132 3.90 4.84 18.76
C THR A 132 3.72 4.43 20.23
N GLU A 133 4.65 4.79 21.10
CA GLU A 133 4.54 4.65 22.55
C GLU A 133 3.33 5.41 23.11
N ARG A 134 2.99 6.57 22.53
CA ARG A 134 1.83 7.39 22.91
C ARG A 134 0.49 6.71 22.63
N VAL A 135 0.46 5.74 21.72
CA VAL A 135 -0.81 5.08 21.35
C VAL A 135 -1.30 4.27 22.54
N GLU A 136 -2.40 4.70 23.15
CA GLU A 136 -3.07 3.96 24.21
C GLU A 136 -3.80 2.74 23.62
N ARG A 137 -4.53 2.99 22.52
CA ARG A 137 -5.36 2.00 21.84
C ARG A 137 -5.58 2.40 20.39
N LEU A 138 -5.56 1.41 19.50
CA LEU A 138 -6.13 1.48 18.16
C LEU A 138 -7.27 0.46 18.07
N VAL A 139 -8.49 0.96 17.85
CA VAL A 139 -9.66 0.12 17.58
C VAL A 139 -9.96 0.19 16.10
N ILE A 140 -9.97 -0.96 15.42
CA ILE A 140 -10.20 -1.05 13.99
C ILE A 140 -11.53 -1.73 13.70
N GLN A 141 -12.24 -1.26 12.67
CA GLN A 141 -13.38 -1.95 12.12
C GLN A 141 -13.05 -2.37 10.67
N PRO A 142 -13.05 -3.67 10.38
CA PRO A 142 -12.88 -4.16 9.03
C PRO A 142 -14.10 -3.85 8.15
N PRO A 143 -13.96 -3.85 6.82
CA PRO A 143 -15.10 -3.71 5.92
C PRO A 143 -15.99 -4.95 5.95
N SER A 144 -17.24 -4.78 5.54
CA SER A 144 -18.13 -5.90 5.20
C SER A 144 -17.95 -6.26 3.73
N GLU A 145 -17.00 -7.17 3.48
CA GLU A 145 -16.71 -7.70 2.15
C GLU A 145 -17.01 -9.20 2.08
N ARG A 146 -17.35 -9.68 0.88
CA ARG A 146 -17.65 -11.10 0.63
C ARG A 146 -16.44 -11.99 0.88
N GLU A 147 -15.27 -11.46 0.54
CA GLU A 147 -13.93 -12.04 0.71
C GLU A 147 -13.54 -12.08 2.21
N GLY A 148 -14.22 -11.26 3.00
CA GLY A 148 -14.25 -11.26 4.45
C GLY A 148 -13.48 -10.10 5.08
N PRO A 149 -13.63 -9.92 6.40
CA PRO A 149 -13.27 -8.68 7.10
C PRO A 149 -11.78 -8.62 7.48
N GLY A 150 -10.89 -8.69 6.48
CA GLY A 150 -9.45 -8.66 6.72
C GLY A 150 -8.91 -7.25 6.92
N VAL A 151 -8.24 -7.04 8.04
CA VAL A 151 -7.47 -5.82 8.33
C VAL A 151 -6.20 -6.19 9.09
N GLY A 152 -5.11 -5.47 8.83
CA GLY A 152 -3.85 -5.61 9.55
C GLY A 152 -3.40 -4.30 10.18
N VAL A 153 -2.56 -4.41 11.20
CA VAL A 153 -1.87 -3.29 11.85
C VAL A 153 -0.40 -3.68 12.01
N ALA A 154 0.50 -2.86 11.47
CA ALA A 154 1.94 -2.94 11.71
C ALA A 154 2.38 -1.78 12.62
N GLY A 155 3.45 -1.98 13.38
CA GLY A 155 4.05 -0.96 14.23
C GLY A 155 3.40 -0.77 15.61
N LEU A 156 2.41 -1.60 15.98
CA LEU A 156 1.82 -1.64 17.32
C LEU A 156 1.77 -3.07 17.86
N PRO A 157 2.01 -3.27 19.17
CA PRO A 157 1.83 -4.57 19.80
C PRO A 157 0.35 -4.94 19.88
N SER A 158 0.04 -6.23 19.77
CA SER A 158 -1.34 -6.75 19.75
C SER A 158 -2.20 -6.30 20.94
N LYS A 159 -1.60 -6.10 22.13
CA LYS A 159 -2.30 -5.60 23.32
C LYS A 159 -2.89 -4.19 23.17
N LYS A 160 -2.32 -3.37 22.27
CA LYS A 160 -2.79 -2.01 21.93
C LYS A 160 -3.79 -2.00 20.77
N VAL A 161 -4.07 -3.14 20.15
CA VAL A 161 -4.97 -3.24 18.99
C VAL A 161 -6.22 -4.04 19.38
N SER A 162 -7.39 -3.54 19.02
CA SER A 162 -8.66 -4.24 19.16
C SER A 162 -9.43 -4.16 17.85
N ALA A 163 -10.25 -5.16 17.55
CA ALA A 163 -11.10 -5.14 16.36
C ALA A 163 -12.59 -5.15 16.74
N LEU A 164 -13.41 -4.57 15.89
CA LEU A 164 -14.85 -4.76 15.89
C LEU A 164 -15.23 -5.78 14.82
N THR A 165 -16.45 -6.32 14.89
CA THR A 165 -17.03 -6.99 13.72
C THR A 165 -17.26 -5.99 12.60
N ALA A 166 -17.29 -6.48 11.36
CA ALA A 166 -17.63 -5.65 10.20
C ALA A 166 -18.92 -4.86 10.44
N ASP A 167 -18.91 -3.60 10.03
CA ASP A 167 -20.03 -2.64 10.13
C ASP A 167 -20.64 -2.42 11.52
N ALA A 168 -19.97 -2.83 12.61
CA ALA A 168 -20.49 -2.69 13.98
C ALA A 168 -20.92 -1.24 14.30
N CYS A 169 -20.12 -0.26 13.88
CA CYS A 169 -20.35 1.18 14.01
C CYS A 169 -20.82 1.84 12.71
N GLY A 170 -21.36 1.07 11.76
CA GLY A 170 -21.74 1.53 10.41
C GLY A 170 -20.63 1.37 9.38
N GLY A 171 -20.98 1.31 8.10
CA GLY A 171 -20.03 1.09 7.01
C GLY A 171 -19.25 2.37 6.66
N ALA A 172 -17.99 2.24 6.21
CA ALA A 172 -17.13 3.38 5.88
C ALA A 172 -17.75 4.34 4.84
N TYR A 173 -18.50 3.82 3.87
CA TYR A 173 -19.18 4.61 2.85
C TYR A 173 -20.37 5.43 3.38
N SER A 174 -20.96 5.06 4.52
CA SER A 174 -21.96 5.90 5.18
C SER A 174 -21.36 7.20 5.73
N TYR A 175 -20.05 7.26 5.92
CA TYR A 175 -19.35 8.45 6.41
C TYR A 175 -18.85 9.37 5.30
N THR A 176 -18.91 8.94 4.04
CA THR A 176 -18.58 9.77 2.87
C THR A 176 -19.83 10.25 2.12
N GLN A 177 -21.00 9.70 2.47
CA GLN A 177 -22.31 10.16 2.00
C GLN A 177 -23.03 10.94 3.13
N GLY A 178 -24.13 11.63 2.82
CA GLY A 178 -24.79 12.63 3.70
C GLY A 178 -25.22 12.18 5.13
N GLU A 179 -24.92 10.95 5.53
CA GLU A 179 -25.09 10.40 6.88
C GLU A 179 -23.89 10.63 7.81
N ALA A 180 -22.80 11.23 7.32
CA ALA A 180 -21.55 11.44 8.06
C ALA A 180 -21.75 12.10 9.44
N MET A 181 -22.64 13.11 9.53
CA MET A 181 -22.90 13.81 10.78
C MET A 181 -23.63 12.95 11.82
N ALA A 182 -24.59 12.12 11.39
CA ALA A 182 -25.30 11.23 12.29
C ALA A 182 -24.37 10.15 12.86
N GLN A 183 -23.48 9.63 12.02
CA GLN A 183 -22.49 8.65 12.45
C GLN A 183 -21.40 9.27 13.35
N LEU A 184 -20.99 10.51 13.07
CA LEU A 184 -20.10 11.27 13.94
C LEU A 184 -20.67 11.42 15.35
N GLU A 185 -21.94 11.86 15.46
CA GLU A 185 -22.61 12.01 16.75
C GLU A 185 -22.76 10.66 17.48
N LYS A 186 -23.03 9.59 16.74
CA LYS A 186 -23.02 8.23 17.29
C LYS A 186 -21.65 7.86 17.85
N LEU A 187 -20.56 8.10 17.12
CA LEU A 187 -19.21 7.80 17.59
C LEU A 187 -18.83 8.64 18.82
N ARG A 188 -19.15 9.94 18.82
CA ARG A 188 -18.95 10.82 19.99
C ARG A 188 -19.67 10.31 21.22
N SER A 189 -20.91 9.86 21.05
CA SER A 189 -21.72 9.28 22.12
C SER A 189 -21.13 7.97 22.65
N VAL A 190 -20.74 7.05 21.76
CA VAL A 190 -20.14 5.76 22.11
C VAL A 190 -18.80 5.94 22.84
N LEU A 191 -17.94 6.83 22.34
CA LEU A 191 -16.64 7.14 22.93
C LEU A 191 -16.72 8.03 24.16
N ARG A 192 -17.87 8.70 24.37
CA ARG A 192 -18.06 9.75 25.38
C ARG A 192 -17.05 10.88 25.25
N ARG A 193 -16.77 11.29 24.01
CA ARG A 193 -15.76 12.29 23.66
C ARG A 193 -16.35 13.32 22.70
N PRO A 194 -16.90 14.43 23.21
CA PRO A 194 -17.47 15.48 22.34
C PRO A 194 -16.39 16.16 21.49
N ASP A 195 -15.13 16.10 21.92
CA ASP A 195 -13.95 16.63 21.24
C ASP A 195 -13.34 15.66 20.21
N LEU A 196 -14.02 14.55 19.90
CA LEU A 196 -13.59 13.62 18.85
C LEU A 196 -13.39 14.36 17.52
N LEU A 197 -12.16 14.29 17.01
CA LEU A 197 -11.82 14.67 15.65
C LEU A 197 -12.05 13.48 14.72
N VAL A 198 -12.61 13.75 13.54
CA VAL A 198 -12.86 12.72 12.53
C VAL A 198 -12.33 13.18 11.19
N ILE A 199 -11.61 12.29 10.51
CA ILE A 199 -11.22 12.46 9.12
C ILE A 199 -11.79 11.33 8.29
N GLY A 200 -12.40 11.70 7.17
CA GLY A 200 -12.96 10.78 6.18
C GLY A 200 -12.38 11.04 4.81
N LEU A 201 -11.78 10.01 4.20
CA LEU A 201 -11.13 10.10 2.90
C LEU A 201 -11.45 8.83 2.08
N ASP A 202 -11.83 8.99 0.83
CA ASP A 202 -12.06 7.85 -0.07
C ASP A 202 -10.76 7.05 -0.28
N SER A 203 -9.62 7.74 -0.32
CA SER A 203 -8.30 7.12 -0.47
C SER A 203 -7.26 7.81 0.41
N LEU A 204 -6.64 7.04 1.31
CA LEU A 204 -5.74 7.56 2.34
C LEU A 204 -4.29 7.11 2.12
N GLY A 205 -3.37 8.07 2.08
CA GLY A 205 -1.92 7.80 2.10
C GLY A 205 -1.38 7.81 3.52
N THR A 206 -1.38 9.00 4.14
CA THR A 206 -0.91 9.20 5.51
C THR A 206 -1.92 10.04 6.29
N ALA A 207 -2.24 9.63 7.51
CA ALA A 207 -2.95 10.43 8.49
C ALA A 207 -2.00 10.77 9.64
N ASN A 208 -1.84 12.06 9.96
CA ASN A 208 -1.12 12.48 11.15
C ASN A 208 -2.07 12.45 12.35
N ALA A 209 -1.62 11.86 13.44
CA ALA A 209 -2.39 11.78 14.68
C ALA A 209 -1.62 12.40 15.85
N PRO A 210 -2.29 13.19 16.70
CA PRO A 210 -3.74 13.39 16.75
C PRO A 210 -4.27 14.57 15.91
N SER A 211 -3.42 15.31 15.19
CA SER A 211 -3.86 16.52 14.47
C SER A 211 -4.94 16.28 13.41
N GLY A 212 -5.08 15.05 12.92
CA GLY A 212 -5.99 14.70 11.84
C GLY A 212 -5.60 15.34 10.51
N THR A 213 -4.39 15.86 10.38
CA THR A 213 -3.94 16.43 9.12
C THR A 213 -3.54 15.31 8.16
N PRO A 214 -3.89 15.37 6.87
CA PRO A 214 -3.29 14.48 5.88
C PRO A 214 -1.78 14.70 5.85
N GLY A 215 -1.01 13.62 5.99
CA GLY A 215 0.44 13.70 5.84
C GLY A 215 0.83 13.97 4.37
N PRO A 216 2.04 14.46 4.11
CA PRO A 216 2.55 14.54 2.75
C PRO A 216 2.46 13.14 2.16
N GLY A 217 1.66 12.97 1.10
CA GLY A 217 1.65 11.71 0.38
C GLY A 217 3.08 11.45 -0.06
N ASN A 218 3.70 10.36 0.37
CA ASN A 218 4.99 9.93 -0.14
C ASN A 218 4.82 9.71 -1.64
N ARG A 219 5.09 10.73 -2.46
CA ARG A 219 5.10 10.55 -3.90
C ARG A 219 6.23 9.59 -4.16
N ALA A 220 5.91 8.37 -4.62
CA ALA A 220 6.93 7.46 -5.10
C ALA A 220 7.74 8.22 -6.16
N GLY A 221 8.96 8.60 -5.82
CA GLY A 221 9.86 9.32 -6.72
C GLY A 221 10.01 8.49 -7.98
N ALA A 222 9.79 9.10 -9.15
CA ALA A 222 10.19 8.45 -10.38
C ALA A 222 11.73 8.38 -10.34
N GLY A 223 12.28 7.15 -10.26
CA GLY A 223 13.71 6.96 -10.45
C GLY A 223 14.18 7.62 -11.76
N PRO A 224 15.43 8.09 -11.85
CA PRO A 224 15.92 8.83 -13.00
C PRO A 224 15.81 8.00 -14.29
N MET A 225 15.07 8.50 -15.28
CA MET A 225 15.01 7.94 -16.62
C MET A 225 16.11 8.56 -17.48
N ILE A 226 16.91 7.74 -18.16
CA ILE A 226 17.91 8.22 -19.11
C ILE A 226 17.30 8.18 -20.51
N GLU A 227 17.16 9.34 -21.15
CA GLU A 227 16.78 9.46 -22.56
C GLU A 227 18.02 9.52 -23.43
N GLY A 228 18.11 8.64 -24.44
CA GLY A 228 19.15 8.68 -25.46
C GLY A 228 18.55 8.48 -26.86
N GLY A 229 19.36 8.70 -27.91
CA GLY A 229 18.90 8.62 -29.31
C GLY A 229 18.31 7.26 -29.72
N GLY A 230 18.55 6.20 -28.94
CA GLY A 230 17.96 4.86 -29.14
C GLY A 230 16.65 4.59 -28.38
N GLY A 231 16.19 5.46 -27.48
CA GLY A 231 14.97 5.26 -26.66
C GLY A 231 15.16 5.64 -25.19
N THR A 232 14.21 5.24 -24.33
CA THR A 232 14.36 5.38 -22.87
C THR A 232 14.99 4.13 -22.29
N TYR A 233 15.90 4.34 -21.34
CA TYR A 233 16.58 3.30 -20.61
C TYR A 233 16.33 3.45 -19.11
N VAL A 234 16.24 2.33 -18.42
CA VAL A 234 16.29 2.27 -16.95
C VAL A 234 17.46 1.39 -16.57
N ILE A 235 18.23 1.80 -15.57
CA ILE A 235 19.30 0.99 -15.01
C ILE A 235 18.65 -0.10 -14.15
N GLN A 236 18.88 -1.36 -14.50
CA GLN A 236 18.45 -2.54 -13.77
C GLN A 236 19.68 -3.45 -13.63
N ASP A 237 20.01 -3.84 -12.39
CA ASP A 237 21.20 -4.66 -12.08
C ASP A 237 22.52 -4.07 -12.63
N GLY A 238 22.66 -2.74 -12.54
CA GLY A 238 23.81 -1.99 -13.05
C GLY A 238 23.90 -1.91 -14.57
N LYS A 239 22.89 -2.37 -15.31
CA LYS A 239 22.87 -2.38 -16.78
C LYS A 239 21.71 -1.57 -17.35
N PRO A 240 21.91 -0.77 -18.41
CA PRO A 240 20.83 -0.06 -19.08
C PRO A 240 19.95 -1.04 -19.87
N LYS A 241 18.68 -1.18 -19.46
CA LYS A 241 17.66 -1.95 -20.19
C LYS A 241 16.76 -0.99 -20.96
N ARG A 242 16.75 -1.12 -22.29
CA ARG A 242 15.86 -0.33 -23.17
C ARG A 242 14.41 -0.70 -22.88
N ILE A 243 13.57 0.31 -22.72
CA ILE A 243 12.15 0.12 -22.39
C ILE A 243 11.27 0.68 -23.49
N ASN A 244 10.21 -0.07 -23.82
CA ASN A 244 9.16 0.45 -24.68
C ASN A 244 8.42 1.57 -23.93
N LYS A 245 8.66 2.83 -24.31
CA LYS A 245 7.99 4.02 -23.74
C LYS A 245 6.48 3.82 -23.64
N ARG A 246 5.81 3.26 -24.67
CA ARG A 246 4.34 3.10 -24.63
C ARG A 246 3.90 2.04 -23.62
N GLY A 247 4.64 0.93 -23.53
CA GLY A 247 4.28 -0.21 -22.70
C GLY A 247 4.61 -0.10 -21.22
N ARG A 248 5.67 0.65 -20.85
CA ARG A 248 5.97 0.91 -19.44
C ARG A 248 5.20 2.13 -18.90
N ASN A 249 4.98 3.16 -19.73
CA ASN A 249 4.35 4.39 -19.26
C ASN A 249 2.87 4.22 -18.91
N PHE A 250 2.15 3.26 -19.50
CA PHE A 250 0.76 3.03 -19.12
C PHE A 250 0.63 2.45 -17.70
N PRO A 251 1.18 1.27 -17.36
CA PRO A 251 1.10 0.71 -16.01
C PRO A 251 1.80 1.59 -14.97
N ASP A 252 2.91 2.26 -15.31
CA ASP A 252 3.57 3.22 -14.41
C ASP A 252 2.64 4.40 -14.07
N ARG A 253 2.04 5.05 -15.07
CA ARG A 253 1.11 6.17 -14.83
C ARG A 253 -0.14 5.73 -14.07
N GLN A 254 -0.70 4.55 -14.39
CA GLN A 254 -1.84 4.02 -13.63
C GLN A 254 -1.43 3.69 -12.19
N PHE A 255 -0.26 3.09 -11.97
CA PHE A 255 0.25 2.79 -10.63
C PHE A 255 0.42 4.07 -9.82
N LYS A 256 1.10 5.09 -10.35
CA LYS A 256 1.25 6.40 -9.67
C LYS A 256 -0.07 7.13 -9.44
N ARG A 257 -1.05 6.94 -10.33
CA ARG A 257 -2.39 7.52 -10.20
C ARG A 257 -3.19 6.87 -9.07
N PHE A 258 -3.20 5.55 -9.00
CA PHE A 258 -4.04 4.80 -8.06
C PHE A 258 -3.34 4.51 -6.73
N TYR A 259 -2.02 4.39 -6.75
CA TYR A 259 -1.19 4.12 -5.57
C TYR A 259 -0.06 5.15 -5.47
N PRO A 260 -0.40 6.44 -5.26
CA PRO A 260 0.61 7.49 -5.21
C PRO A 260 1.62 7.31 -4.07
N ALA A 261 1.26 6.55 -3.02
CA ALA A 261 2.14 6.19 -1.91
C ALA A 261 3.01 4.94 -2.18
N GLY A 262 2.92 4.36 -3.37
CA GLY A 262 3.79 3.27 -3.82
C GLY A 262 3.43 1.91 -3.24
N VAL A 263 4.46 1.13 -2.90
CA VAL A 263 4.33 -0.19 -2.25
C VAL A 263 4.84 -0.07 -0.83
N VAL A 264 4.05 -0.51 0.13
CA VAL A 264 4.48 -0.64 1.53
C VAL A 264 4.95 -2.08 1.75
N MET A 265 6.22 -2.21 2.09
CA MET A 265 6.85 -3.48 2.42
C MET A 265 6.79 -3.70 3.93
N LEU A 266 6.03 -4.70 4.36
CA LEU A 266 5.80 -5.06 5.74
C LEU A 266 6.37 -6.45 6.02
N ASP A 267 6.91 -6.62 7.22
CA ASP A 267 7.21 -7.94 7.76
C ASP A 267 5.87 -8.63 8.16
N PRO A 268 5.49 -9.75 7.52
CA PRO A 268 4.28 -10.49 7.89
C PRO A 268 4.29 -10.99 9.34
N GLY A 269 5.48 -11.20 9.92
CA GLY A 269 5.66 -11.59 11.32
C GLY A 269 5.42 -10.45 12.32
N ALA A 270 5.45 -9.20 11.87
CA ALA A 270 5.24 -8.01 12.69
C ALA A 270 3.79 -7.47 12.62
N VAL A 271 2.93 -8.07 11.79
CA VAL A 271 1.57 -7.59 11.57
C VAL A 271 0.57 -8.29 12.49
N VAL A 272 -0.18 -7.48 13.24
CA VAL A 272 -1.34 -7.92 14.02
C VAL A 272 -2.57 -7.85 13.12
N SER A 273 -3.32 -8.94 12.93
CA SER A 273 -4.43 -8.98 11.97
C SER A 273 -5.68 -9.70 12.49
N THR A 274 -6.84 -9.38 11.91
CA THR A 274 -8.08 -10.14 12.14
C THR A 274 -8.06 -11.53 11.51
N ARG A 275 -7.13 -11.79 10.58
CA ARG A 275 -7.04 -13.04 9.81
C ARG A 275 -5.57 -13.44 9.61
N PRO A 276 -5.30 -14.69 9.17
CA PRO A 276 -3.95 -15.07 8.79
C PRO A 276 -3.38 -14.15 7.70
N VAL A 277 -2.15 -13.71 7.91
CA VAL A 277 -1.41 -12.88 6.96
C VAL A 277 -0.70 -13.79 5.95
N ALA A 278 -0.82 -13.48 4.66
CA ALA A 278 -0.09 -14.15 3.59
C ALA A 278 0.80 -13.17 2.84
N VAL A 279 1.86 -13.64 2.19
CA VAL A 279 2.72 -12.81 1.34
C VAL A 279 2.33 -13.04 -0.11
N TYR A 280 2.23 -11.98 -0.91
CA TYR A 280 2.01 -12.13 -2.34
C TYR A 280 3.29 -12.57 -3.05
N ASP A 281 3.19 -13.57 -3.92
CA ASP A 281 4.27 -13.88 -4.86
C ASP A 281 4.34 -12.85 -6.01
N VAL A 282 3.19 -12.31 -6.40
CA VAL A 282 3.01 -11.20 -7.36
C VAL A 282 2.10 -10.16 -6.73
N LEU A 283 2.57 -8.91 -6.62
CA LEU A 283 1.81 -7.83 -5.98
C LEU A 283 0.47 -7.59 -6.67
N PRO A 284 -0.54 -7.08 -5.95
CA PRO A 284 -1.80 -6.65 -6.56
C PRO A 284 -1.67 -5.56 -7.62
N GLY A 285 -2.67 -5.52 -8.50
CA GLY A 285 -2.97 -4.45 -9.44
C GLY A 285 -1.82 -4.14 -10.39
N GLN A 286 -1.62 -2.84 -10.60
CA GLN A 286 -0.55 -2.35 -11.46
C GLN A 286 0.85 -2.63 -10.91
N ALA A 287 1.01 -2.85 -9.60
CA ALA A 287 2.30 -3.19 -9.03
C ALA A 287 2.78 -4.57 -9.52
N GLY A 288 1.88 -5.57 -9.53
CA GLY A 288 2.18 -6.89 -10.08
C GLY A 288 2.47 -6.86 -11.57
N LEU A 289 1.72 -6.07 -12.35
CA LEU A 289 2.00 -5.88 -13.77
C LEU A 289 3.42 -5.33 -14.00
N LEU A 290 3.82 -4.35 -13.20
CA LEU A 290 5.18 -3.79 -13.25
C LEU A 290 6.24 -4.81 -12.84
N GLN A 291 5.98 -5.67 -11.85
CA GLN A 291 6.88 -6.77 -11.48
C GLN A 291 7.08 -7.76 -12.63
N LEU A 292 5.99 -8.21 -13.24
CA LEU A 292 6.03 -9.17 -14.34
C LEU A 292 6.70 -8.58 -15.60
N LEU A 293 6.42 -7.32 -15.93
CA LEU A 293 7.11 -6.59 -17.00
C LEU A 293 8.61 -6.43 -16.70
N GLY A 294 8.96 -6.09 -15.46
CA GLY A 294 10.34 -5.94 -15.01
C GLY A 294 11.13 -7.23 -15.15
N ALA A 295 10.50 -8.35 -14.79
CA ALA A 295 11.04 -9.71 -14.93
C ALA A 295 11.06 -10.21 -16.39
N GLY A 296 10.40 -9.52 -17.33
CA GLY A 296 10.29 -9.96 -18.72
C GLY A 296 9.38 -11.16 -18.92
N LEU A 297 8.51 -11.44 -17.96
CA LEU A 297 7.55 -12.55 -17.99
C LEU A 297 6.29 -12.21 -18.79
N ILE A 298 6.00 -10.92 -18.91
CA ILE A 298 4.99 -10.38 -19.81
C ILE A 298 5.56 -9.24 -20.65
N THR A 299 4.99 -9.01 -21.82
CA THR A 299 5.30 -7.87 -22.69
C THR A 299 4.05 -7.07 -23.02
N PHE A 300 4.16 -5.75 -23.16
CA PHE A 300 3.03 -4.91 -23.55
C PHE A 300 2.96 -4.77 -25.06
N ARG A 301 1.82 -5.13 -25.64
CA ARG A 301 1.57 -5.12 -27.08
C ARG A 301 1.06 -3.74 -27.56
N PRO A 302 1.21 -3.41 -28.86
CA PRO A 302 0.70 -2.16 -29.43
C PRO A 302 -0.82 -1.98 -29.33
N ASP A 303 -1.57 -3.09 -29.24
CA ASP A 303 -3.04 -3.13 -29.10
C ASP A 303 -3.51 -2.92 -27.65
N GLY A 304 -2.59 -2.70 -26.70
CA GLY A 304 -2.91 -2.42 -25.31
C GLY A 304 -3.00 -3.64 -24.39
N ALA A 305 -2.87 -4.86 -24.94
CA ALA A 305 -2.86 -6.09 -24.18
C ALA A 305 -1.47 -6.45 -23.63
N TYR A 306 -1.43 -7.31 -22.62
CA TYR A 306 -0.22 -7.93 -22.10
C TYR A 306 -0.06 -9.34 -22.66
N LEU A 307 0.99 -9.59 -23.42
CA LEU A 307 1.36 -10.94 -23.84
C LEU A 307 2.09 -11.65 -22.70
N ILE A 308 1.57 -12.81 -22.30
CA ILE A 308 2.19 -13.72 -21.34
C ILE A 308 3.11 -14.65 -22.13
N GLU A 309 4.42 -14.46 -21.98
CA GLU A 309 5.43 -15.12 -22.81
C GLU A 309 5.68 -16.59 -22.41
N GLY A 310 5.30 -16.97 -21.19
CA GLY A 310 5.56 -18.29 -20.63
C GLY A 310 4.91 -18.46 -19.26
N SER A 311 5.48 -19.31 -18.41
CA SER A 311 4.96 -19.51 -17.05
C SER A 311 5.22 -18.28 -16.17
N ILE A 312 4.16 -17.82 -15.50
CA ILE A 312 4.24 -16.77 -14.48
C ILE A 312 3.70 -17.30 -13.14
N PRO A 313 4.13 -16.75 -11.99
CA PRO A 313 3.67 -17.24 -10.69
C PRO A 313 2.15 -17.11 -10.51
N GLY A 314 1.55 -16.06 -11.07
CA GLY A 314 0.11 -15.83 -11.06
C GLY A 314 -0.25 -14.50 -11.71
N ILE A 315 -1.55 -14.32 -11.99
CA ILE A 315 -2.10 -13.03 -12.40
C ILE A 315 -2.17 -12.11 -11.17
N PRO A 316 -1.76 -10.82 -11.29
CA PRO A 316 -1.96 -9.85 -10.22
C PRO A 316 -3.46 -9.77 -9.86
N THR A 317 -3.80 -9.97 -8.58
CA THR A 317 -5.17 -9.71 -8.10
C THR A 317 -5.50 -8.21 -8.15
N GLY A 318 -6.76 -7.80 -7.97
CA GLY A 318 -7.15 -6.39 -7.92
C GLY A 318 -7.30 -5.71 -9.29
N LEU A 319 -7.20 -6.47 -10.39
CA LEU A 319 -7.41 -5.97 -11.75
C LEU A 319 -8.90 -5.87 -12.11
N ALA A 320 -9.65 -5.08 -11.31
CA ALA A 320 -11.08 -4.84 -11.47
C ALA A 320 -11.38 -3.37 -11.82
N GLY A 321 -12.56 -3.12 -12.39
CA GLY A 321 -13.04 -1.76 -12.71
C GLY A 321 -12.06 -0.98 -13.59
N ALA A 322 -11.58 0.17 -13.12
CA ALA A 322 -10.60 1.00 -13.81
C ALA A 322 -9.18 0.39 -13.89
N HIS A 323 -8.93 -0.71 -13.18
CA HIS A 323 -7.66 -1.44 -13.16
C HIS A 323 -7.64 -2.63 -14.13
N ARG A 324 -8.76 -2.95 -14.80
CA ARG A 324 -8.84 -4.11 -15.71
C ARG A 324 -7.89 -3.97 -16.90
N VAL A 325 -7.38 -5.10 -17.37
CA VAL A 325 -6.51 -5.19 -18.55
C VAL A 325 -6.89 -6.43 -19.38
N ASP A 326 -6.34 -6.53 -20.58
CA ASP A 326 -6.45 -7.75 -21.38
C ASP A 326 -5.10 -8.46 -21.42
N PHE A 327 -5.13 -9.77 -21.22
CA PHE A 327 -3.99 -10.66 -21.36
C PHE A 327 -4.14 -11.53 -22.60
N VAL A 328 -3.02 -11.81 -23.25
CA VAL A 328 -2.92 -12.80 -24.33
C VAL A 328 -1.93 -13.86 -23.89
N LEU A 329 -2.32 -15.13 -23.93
CA LEU A 329 -1.49 -16.27 -23.59
C LEU A 329 -0.80 -16.76 -24.85
N LYS A 330 0.54 -16.71 -24.87
CA LYS A 330 1.34 -17.21 -25.98
C LYS A 330 1.11 -18.71 -26.19
N ASP A 331 1.23 -19.14 -27.44
CA ASP A 331 1.14 -20.57 -27.76
C ASP A 331 2.10 -21.42 -26.91
N GLY A 332 1.59 -22.53 -26.39
CA GLY A 332 2.32 -23.44 -25.49
C GLY A 332 2.57 -22.93 -24.07
N ALA A 333 2.25 -21.67 -23.74
CA ALA A 333 2.38 -21.18 -22.38
C ALA A 333 1.26 -21.75 -21.47
N PRO A 334 1.57 -22.17 -20.22
CA PRO A 334 0.54 -22.67 -19.32
C PRO A 334 -0.38 -21.53 -18.86
N LYS A 335 -1.69 -21.80 -18.78
CA LYS A 335 -2.65 -20.84 -18.21
C LYS A 335 -2.23 -20.46 -16.78
N PRO A 336 -2.06 -19.17 -16.48
CA PRO A 336 -1.64 -18.73 -15.15
C PRO A 336 -2.74 -18.97 -14.11
N LYS A 337 -2.33 -19.13 -12.85
CA LYS A 337 -3.21 -19.20 -11.69
C LYS A 337 -3.63 -17.80 -11.22
N GLY A 338 -4.61 -17.76 -10.33
CA GLY A 338 -5.06 -16.54 -9.65
C GLY A 338 -6.35 -15.97 -10.22
N ASN A 339 -6.90 -14.98 -9.53
CA ASN A 339 -8.13 -14.30 -9.90
C ASN A 339 -7.84 -13.12 -10.84
N ILE A 340 -8.39 -13.14 -12.06
CA ILE A 340 -8.18 -12.07 -13.04
C ILE A 340 -9.14 -10.88 -12.87
N GLY A 341 -10.10 -10.96 -11.95
CA GLY A 341 -11.04 -9.89 -11.65
C GLY A 341 -11.95 -9.55 -12.84
N HIS A 342 -11.93 -8.29 -13.29
CA HIS A 342 -12.70 -7.84 -14.46
C HIS A 342 -11.85 -7.83 -15.74
N SER A 343 -10.66 -8.40 -15.70
CA SER A 343 -9.77 -8.55 -16.85
C SER A 343 -10.21 -9.70 -17.74
N SER A 344 -9.54 -9.84 -18.88
CA SER A 344 -9.77 -10.93 -19.84
C SER A 344 -8.47 -11.66 -20.13
N LEU A 345 -8.55 -12.96 -20.42
CA LEU A 345 -7.43 -13.76 -20.91
C LEU A 345 -7.81 -14.43 -22.22
N PHE A 346 -7.03 -14.19 -23.28
CA PHE A 346 -7.23 -14.75 -24.61
C PHE A 346 -6.11 -15.70 -24.99
N ASP A 347 -6.43 -16.72 -25.77
CA ASP A 347 -5.45 -17.57 -26.45
C ASP A 347 -4.88 -16.84 -27.68
N GLU A 348 -3.56 -16.82 -27.84
CA GLU A 348 -2.93 -16.08 -28.95
C GLU A 348 -3.27 -16.63 -30.33
N MET A 349 -3.31 -17.96 -30.49
CA MET A 349 -3.52 -18.58 -31.81
C MET A 349 -4.96 -18.48 -32.28
N THR A 350 -5.89 -18.74 -31.36
CA THR A 350 -7.31 -18.85 -31.69
C THR A 350 -8.07 -17.55 -31.42
N GLY A 351 -7.51 -16.62 -30.64
CA GLY A 351 -8.22 -15.44 -30.13
C GLY A 351 -9.36 -15.80 -29.17
N THR A 352 -9.44 -17.06 -28.72
CA THR A 352 -10.54 -17.55 -27.90
C THR A 352 -10.39 -17.06 -26.47
N CYS A 353 -11.51 -16.70 -25.84
CA CYS A 353 -11.52 -16.38 -24.42
C CYS A 353 -11.21 -17.62 -23.58
N LEU A 354 -10.14 -17.55 -22.80
CA LEU A 354 -9.73 -18.59 -21.86
C LEU A 354 -10.26 -18.31 -20.44
N ASP A 355 -10.50 -17.05 -20.11
CA ASP A 355 -11.01 -16.62 -18.81
C ASP A 355 -11.49 -15.15 -18.82
N GLY A 356 -12.39 -14.81 -17.88
CA GLY A 356 -12.71 -13.42 -17.55
C GLY A 356 -13.93 -12.84 -18.27
N LEU A 357 -14.00 -11.50 -18.30
CA LEU A 357 -15.12 -10.76 -18.89
C LEU A 357 -14.89 -10.49 -20.38
N CYS A 358 -14.70 -11.55 -21.16
CA CYS A 358 -14.54 -11.44 -22.59
C CYS A 358 -15.86 -10.97 -23.24
N LYS A 359 -15.80 -9.87 -23.99
CA LYS A 359 -16.84 -9.55 -24.98
C LYS A 359 -16.59 -10.37 -26.24
N SER A 360 -17.63 -10.65 -27.03
CA SER A 360 -17.46 -11.42 -28.28
C SER A 360 -16.51 -10.68 -29.23
N LEU A 361 -15.79 -11.43 -30.07
CA LEU A 361 -14.85 -10.89 -31.07
C LEU A 361 -15.49 -9.84 -32.02
N GLU A 362 -16.81 -9.89 -32.22
CA GLU A 362 -17.57 -8.88 -32.99
C GLU A 362 -17.58 -7.47 -32.35
N ASP A 363 -17.43 -7.37 -31.03
CA ASP A 363 -17.37 -6.08 -30.35
C ASP A 363 -15.97 -5.44 -30.43
N MET A 364 -14.92 -6.26 -30.58
CA MET A 364 -13.54 -5.77 -30.67
C MET A 364 -13.17 -5.19 -32.04
N SER A 365 -13.76 -5.70 -33.13
CA SER A 365 -13.54 -5.14 -34.48
C SER A 365 -14.09 -3.72 -34.64
N LYS A 366 -15.04 -3.33 -33.79
CA LYS A 366 -15.68 -1.99 -33.78
C LYS A 366 -14.93 -0.96 -32.92
N MET A 367 -13.91 -1.36 -32.16
CA MET A 367 -13.10 -0.46 -31.33
C MET A 367 -11.76 -0.06 -31.98
N ARG A 368 -11.49 -0.51 -33.21
CA ARG A 368 -10.30 -0.12 -33.99
C ARG A 368 -10.57 1.07 -34.88
#